data_AF-A0A934JS59-F1
#
_entry.id   AF-A0A934JS59-F1
#
_cell.length_a   1.000
_cell.length_b   1.000
_cell.length_c   1.000
_cell.angle_alpha   90.00
_cell.angle_beta   90.00
_cell.angle_gamma   90.00
#
_symmetry.space_group_name_H-M   'P 1'
#
loop_
_entity.id
_entity.type
_entity.pdbx_description
1 polymer ?
#
loop_
_entity_poly.entity_id
_entity_poly.type
_entity_poly.pdbx_seq_one_letter_code
_entity_poly.pdbx_strand_id
1 'polypeptide(L)'
;MPHAEKKIAFDHFHIAQSLTDALNETRKAELLKLEQNLKKEAYQTRYYWLKNPANLKEHHWKKLNELKDSFVNTTLFWYFKERARSIWKGNRVRGAKSSWVEWISLAKAAKIPAL
;
A
#
# COMPACT_ATOMS: atom_id res chain seq x y z
N MET A 1 2.35 7.28 34.77
CA MET A 1 2.24 5.81 34.67
C MET A 1 3.57 5.26 34.16
N PRO A 2 4.31 4.46 34.94
CA PRO A 2 5.52 3.80 34.44
C PRO A 2 5.13 2.67 33.46
N HIS A 3 5.91 2.48 32.39
CA HIS A 3 5.78 1.42 31.36
C HIS A 3 4.78 1.62 30.21
N ALA A 4 4.29 2.85 29.94
CA ALA A 4 3.46 3.12 28.76
C ALA A 4 4.17 2.77 27.42
N GLU A 5 5.50 2.85 27.40
CA GLU A 5 6.36 2.61 26.22
C GLU A 5 6.36 1.15 25.74
N LYS A 6 5.98 0.19 26.61
CA LYS A 6 5.89 -1.24 26.27
C LYS A 6 4.49 -1.67 25.81
N LYS A 7 3.53 -0.73 25.77
CA LYS A 7 2.13 -0.98 25.38
C LYS A 7 1.77 -0.29 24.07
N ILE A 8 2.71 -0.21 23.13
CA ILE A 8 2.34 0.16 21.75
C ILE A 8 1.67 -1.05 21.11
N ALA A 9 0.38 -1.22 21.39
CA ALA A 9 -0.46 -2.15 20.65
C ALA A 9 -0.80 -1.50 19.31
N PHE A 10 -0.09 -1.90 18.25
CA PHE A 10 -0.51 -1.56 16.90
C PHE A 10 -1.69 -2.45 16.52
N ASP A 11 -2.89 -1.90 16.53
CA ASP A 11 -4.05 -2.60 16.01
C ASP A 11 -4.05 -2.60 14.47
N HIS A 12 -4.88 -3.47 13.90
CA HIS A 12 -5.05 -3.59 12.46
C HIS A 12 -5.39 -2.26 11.77
N PHE A 13 -6.20 -1.42 12.43
CA PHE A 13 -6.69 -0.18 11.84
C PHE A 13 -5.54 0.83 11.68
N HIS A 14 -4.74 1.03 12.73
CA HIS A 14 -3.61 1.97 12.69
C HIS A 14 -2.58 1.57 11.63
N ILE A 15 -2.29 0.27 11.48
CA ILE A 15 -1.35 -0.19 10.44
C ILE A 15 -1.97 -0.05 9.05
N ALA A 16 -3.24 -0.44 8.86
CA ALA A 16 -3.91 -0.30 7.57
C ALA A 16 -4.03 1.16 7.13
N GLN A 17 -4.29 2.07 8.08
CA GLN A 17 -4.30 3.51 7.84
C GLN A 17 -2.90 4.01 7.45
N SER A 18 -1.88 3.68 8.24
CA SER A 18 -0.49 4.09 7.98
C SER A 18 0.00 3.63 6.60
N LEU A 19 -0.29 2.38 6.20
CA LEU A 19 0.03 1.87 4.87
C LEU A 19 -0.75 2.58 3.76
N THR A 20 -1.99 2.99 4.03
CA THR A 20 -2.81 3.73 3.05
C THR A 20 -2.29 5.15 2.85
N ASP A 21 -1.86 5.81 3.93
CA ASP A 21 -1.29 7.14 3.88
C ASP A 21 0.06 7.13 3.15
N ALA A 22 0.95 6.19 3.50
CA ALA A 22 2.24 6.02 2.84
C ALA A 22 2.11 5.67 1.33
N LEU A 23 1.12 4.85 0.96
CA LEU A 23 0.78 4.61 -0.45
C LEU A 23 0.38 5.90 -1.17
N ASN A 24 -0.44 6.74 -0.53
CA ASN A 24 -0.88 8.00 -1.13
C ASN A 24 0.27 8.99 -1.27
N GLU A 25 1.19 9.06 -0.31
CA GLU A 25 2.39 9.91 -0.40
C GLU A 25 3.34 9.43 -1.50
N THR A 26 3.56 8.12 -1.63
CA THR A 26 4.33 7.52 -2.74
C THR A 26 3.73 7.91 -4.09
N ARG A 27 2.40 7.77 -4.23
CA ARG A 27 1.67 8.17 -5.43
C ARG A 27 1.79 9.66 -5.73
N LYS A 28 1.72 10.53 -4.72
CA LYS A 28 1.94 11.98 -4.92
C LYS A 28 3.35 12.25 -5.43
N ALA A 29 4.36 11.64 -4.83
CA ALA A 29 5.75 11.81 -5.22
C ALA A 29 6.00 11.36 -6.68
N GLU A 30 5.40 10.25 -7.12
CA GLU A 30 5.48 9.80 -8.51
C GLU A 30 4.67 10.69 -9.45
N LEU A 31 3.45 11.09 -9.08
CA LEU A 31 2.61 11.99 -9.87
C LEU A 31 3.29 13.34 -10.15
N LEU A 32 4.07 13.85 -9.19
CA LEU A 32 4.82 15.10 -9.37
C LEU A 32 5.92 15.01 -10.44
N LYS A 33 6.44 13.81 -10.70
CA LYS A 33 7.51 13.53 -11.67
C LYS A 33 7.00 13.27 -13.09
N LEU A 34 5.69 13.16 -13.28
CA LEU A 34 5.10 12.88 -14.60
C LEU A 34 5.01 14.14 -15.47
N GLU A 35 5.11 13.91 -16.78
CA GLU A 35 4.82 14.89 -17.82
C GLU A 35 3.41 15.47 -17.68
N GLN A 36 3.22 16.73 -18.03
CA GLN A 36 2.00 17.48 -17.73
C GLN A 36 0.71 16.84 -18.29
N ASN A 37 0.80 16.23 -19.47
CA ASN A 37 -0.34 15.55 -20.11
C ASN A 37 -0.74 14.30 -19.32
N LEU A 38 0.23 13.42 -19.03
CA LEU A 38 -0.01 12.19 -18.26
C LEU A 38 -0.40 12.49 -16.80
N LYS A 39 0.15 13.57 -16.22
CA LYS A 39 -0.18 14.02 -14.87
C LYS A 39 -1.66 14.39 -14.71
N LYS A 40 -2.25 15.09 -15.69
CA LYS A 40 -3.68 15.46 -15.67
C LYS A 40 -4.57 14.21 -15.67
N GLU A 41 -4.23 13.24 -16.49
CA GLU A 41 -4.93 11.96 -16.60
C GLU A 41 -4.79 11.13 -15.31
N ALA A 42 -3.56 11.02 -14.79
CA ALA A 42 -3.27 10.26 -13.59
C ALA A 42 -3.85 10.89 -12.31
N TYR A 43 -4.03 12.22 -12.27
CA TYR A 43 -4.60 12.92 -11.10
C TYR A 43 -5.97 12.36 -10.69
N GLN A 44 -6.79 11.97 -11.67
CA GLN A 44 -8.15 11.45 -11.44
C GLN A 44 -8.18 10.00 -10.92
N THR A 45 -7.02 9.33 -10.82
CA THR A 45 -6.94 7.91 -10.46
C THR A 45 -6.62 7.64 -8.99
N ARG A 46 -6.53 8.68 -8.14
CA ARG A 46 -6.21 8.54 -6.70
C ARG A 46 -7.04 7.44 -6.03
N TYR A 47 -8.35 7.47 -6.21
CA TYR A 47 -9.25 6.51 -5.56
C TYR A 47 -9.10 5.10 -6.11
N TYR A 48 -8.57 4.92 -7.33
CA TYR A 48 -8.35 3.59 -7.91
C TYR A 48 -7.22 2.88 -7.16
N TRP A 49 -6.14 3.61 -6.84
CA TRP A 49 -5.02 3.09 -6.05
C TRP A 49 -5.38 2.83 -4.58
N LEU A 50 -6.22 3.67 -3.97
CA LEU A 50 -6.48 3.57 -2.52
C LEU A 50 -7.59 2.57 -2.16
N LYS A 51 -8.46 2.22 -3.12
CA LYS A 51 -9.59 1.31 -2.89
C LYS A 51 -9.14 -0.14 -2.81
N ASN A 52 -9.94 -0.94 -2.10
CA ASN A 52 -9.78 -2.39 -2.10
C ASN A 52 -9.98 -2.94 -3.52
N PRO A 53 -9.05 -3.74 -4.07
CA PRO A 53 -9.17 -4.35 -5.40
C PRO A 53 -10.48 -5.10 -5.63
N ALA A 54 -11.02 -5.77 -4.59
CA ALA A 54 -12.30 -6.47 -4.69
C ALA A 54 -13.50 -5.54 -5.01
N ASN A 55 -13.34 -4.23 -4.80
CA ASN A 55 -14.37 -3.22 -5.03
C ASN A 55 -14.07 -2.33 -6.26
N LEU A 56 -13.03 -2.67 -7.05
CA LEU A 56 -12.69 -1.95 -8.28
C LEU A 56 -13.53 -2.47 -9.45
N LYS A 57 -14.07 -1.55 -10.25
CA LYS A 57 -14.74 -1.86 -11.51
C LYS A 57 -13.67 -2.16 -12.58
N GLU A 58 -14.04 -2.93 -13.59
CA GLU A 58 -13.14 -3.34 -14.68
C GLU A 58 -12.46 -2.16 -15.38
N HIS A 59 -13.18 -1.08 -15.65
CA HIS A 59 -12.59 0.12 -16.27
C HIS A 59 -11.56 0.83 -15.38
N HIS A 60 -11.72 0.77 -14.05
CA HIS A 60 -10.69 1.28 -13.13
C HIS A 60 -9.44 0.41 -13.20
N TRP A 61 -9.60 -0.91 -13.29
CA TRP A 61 -8.49 -1.86 -13.45
C TRP A 61 -7.70 -1.61 -14.73
N LYS A 62 -8.40 -1.42 -15.86
CA LYS A 62 -7.77 -1.07 -17.12
C LYS A 62 -6.93 0.21 -16.96
N LYS A 63 -7.49 1.22 -16.28
CA LYS A 63 -6.79 2.48 -16.07
C LYS A 63 -5.54 2.36 -15.19
N LEU A 64 -5.60 1.56 -14.14
CA LEU A 64 -4.44 1.26 -13.30
C LEU A 64 -3.35 0.53 -14.08
N ASN A 65 -3.75 -0.43 -14.94
CA ASN A 65 -2.79 -1.20 -15.73
C ASN A 65 -2.08 -0.35 -16.80
N GLU A 66 -2.75 0.67 -17.36
CA GLU A 66 -2.13 1.68 -18.23
C GLU A 66 -1.10 2.55 -17.49
N LEU A 67 -1.34 2.84 -16.20
CA LEU A 67 -0.51 3.74 -15.41
C LEU A 67 0.60 3.05 -14.62
N LYS A 68 0.58 1.72 -14.48
CA LYS A 68 1.47 0.97 -13.58
C LYS A 68 2.95 1.23 -13.85
N ASP A 69 3.33 1.37 -15.12
CA ASP A 69 4.73 1.56 -15.53
C ASP A 69 5.23 2.97 -15.21
N SER A 70 4.30 3.94 -15.09
CA SER A 70 4.57 5.30 -14.64
C SER A 70 4.51 5.46 -13.11
N PHE A 71 4.00 4.45 -12.41
CA PHE A 71 3.74 4.43 -10.97
C PHE A 71 4.33 3.17 -10.34
N VAL A 72 5.61 2.89 -10.62
CA VAL A 72 6.26 1.62 -10.23
C VAL A 72 6.27 1.44 -8.72
N ASN A 73 6.65 2.48 -7.96
CA ASN A 73 6.70 2.39 -6.50
C ASN A 73 5.29 2.32 -5.91
N THR A 74 4.33 3.07 -6.46
CA THR A 74 2.94 3.00 -6.02
C THR A 74 2.34 1.63 -6.27
N THR A 75 2.61 1.02 -7.43
CA THR A 75 2.14 -0.33 -7.79
C THR A 75 2.74 -1.38 -6.86
N LEU A 76 4.04 -1.29 -6.58
CA LEU A 76 4.72 -2.21 -5.67
C LEU A 76 4.23 -2.02 -4.22
N PHE A 77 4.08 -0.78 -3.76
CA PHE A 77 3.55 -0.48 -2.42
C PHE A 77 2.12 -1.02 -2.29
N TRP A 78 1.29 -0.83 -3.31
CA TRP A 78 -0.07 -1.34 -3.34
C TRP A 78 -0.10 -2.87 -3.17
N TYR A 79 0.79 -3.59 -3.87
CA TYR A 79 0.95 -5.03 -3.68
C TYR A 79 1.31 -5.39 -2.23
N PHE A 80 2.27 -4.69 -1.62
CA PHE A 80 2.66 -4.91 -0.23
C PHE A 80 1.52 -4.63 0.76
N LYS A 81 0.77 -3.56 0.55
CA LYS A 81 -0.42 -3.23 1.35
C LYS A 81 -1.48 -4.34 1.27
N GLU A 82 -1.75 -4.88 0.09
CA GLU A 82 -2.74 -5.95 -0.06
C GLU A 82 -2.23 -7.29 0.51
N ARG A 83 -0.92 -7.57 0.41
CA ARG A 83 -0.31 -8.71 1.13
C ARG A 83 -0.38 -8.53 2.64
N ALA A 84 -0.19 -7.32 3.15
CA ALA A 84 -0.40 -7.02 4.56
C ALA A 84 -1.86 -7.32 4.95
N ARG A 85 -2.84 -6.78 4.20
CA ARG A 85 -4.27 -7.06 4.42
C ARG A 85 -4.61 -8.55 4.43
N SER A 86 -4.02 -9.36 3.53
CA SER A 86 -4.31 -10.80 3.48
C SER A 86 -3.80 -11.54 4.72
N ILE A 87 -2.67 -11.13 5.30
CA ILE A 87 -2.15 -11.69 6.55
C ILE A 87 -3.15 -11.46 7.71
N TRP A 88 -3.79 -10.29 7.81
CA TRP A 88 -4.80 -10.05 8.86
C TRP A 88 -6.12 -10.74 8.62
N LYS A 89 -6.55 -10.86 7.36
CA LYS A 89 -7.78 -11.60 7.02
C LYS A 89 -7.61 -13.11 7.16
N GLY A 90 -6.38 -13.60 7.16
CA GLY A 90 -6.07 -15.01 7.35
C GLY A 90 -6.45 -15.47 8.77
N ASN A 91 -7.51 -16.27 8.88
CA ASN A 91 -8.06 -16.79 10.15
C ASN A 91 -7.14 -17.76 10.93
N ARG A 92 -5.82 -17.81 10.64
CA ARG A 92 -4.89 -18.73 11.31
C ARG A 92 -3.85 -17.96 12.10
N VAL A 93 -4.05 -17.90 13.42
CA VAL A 93 -3.05 -17.41 14.40
C VAL A 93 -1.72 -18.15 14.22
N ARG A 94 -1.79 -19.45 13.88
CA ARG A 94 -0.62 -20.29 13.58
C ARG A 94 -0.05 -19.90 12.20
N GLY A 95 1.11 -19.25 12.21
CA GLY A 95 1.82 -18.83 10.99
C GLY A 95 1.79 -17.33 10.73
N ALA A 96 0.83 -16.58 11.31
CA ALA A 96 0.72 -15.13 11.13
C ALA A 96 2.03 -14.40 11.47
N LYS A 97 2.68 -14.75 12.59
CA LYS A 97 3.99 -14.19 12.97
C LYS A 97 5.06 -14.42 11.88
N SER A 98 5.10 -15.61 11.30
CA SER A 98 6.07 -15.94 10.24
C SER A 98 5.78 -15.15 8.97
N SER A 99 4.51 -15.07 8.55
CA SER A 99 4.09 -14.28 7.39
C SER A 99 4.41 -12.80 7.58
N TRP A 100 4.31 -12.31 8.80
CA TRP A 100 4.68 -10.95 9.15
C TRP A 100 6.18 -10.67 9.07
N VAL A 101 6.99 -11.58 9.62
CA VAL A 101 8.46 -11.50 9.51
C VAL A 101 8.90 -11.54 8.05
N GLU A 102 8.29 -12.42 7.24
CA GLU A 102 8.53 -12.49 5.81
C GLU A 102 8.13 -11.19 5.10
N TRP A 103 6.93 -10.67 5.39
CA TRP A 103 6.44 -9.41 4.81
C TRP A 103 7.39 -8.24 5.11
N ILE A 104 7.85 -8.11 6.37
CA ILE A 104 8.81 -7.06 6.77
C ILE A 104 10.13 -7.22 6.00
N SER A 105 10.60 -8.47 5.82
CA SER A 105 11.85 -8.76 5.12
C SER A 105 11.75 -8.38 3.63
N LEU A 106 10.64 -8.72 2.98
CA LEU A 106 10.38 -8.36 1.59
C LEU A 106 10.19 -6.85 1.42
N ALA A 107 9.48 -6.19 2.33
CA ALA A 107 9.28 -4.74 2.32
C ALA A 107 10.62 -3.99 2.38
N LYS A 108 11.51 -4.38 3.31
CA LYS A 108 12.85 -3.82 3.43
C LYS A 108 13.71 -4.06 2.18
N ALA A 109 13.60 -5.24 1.58
CA ALA A 109 14.33 -5.58 0.36
C ALA A 109 13.84 -4.80 -0.87
N ALA A 110 12.56 -4.43 -0.91
CA ALA A 110 11.95 -3.69 -2.02
C ALA A 110 12.44 -2.24 -2.15
N LYS A 111 13.13 -1.70 -1.14
CA LYS A 111 13.70 -0.33 -1.12
C LYS A 111 12.70 0.76 -1.51
N ILE A 112 11.43 0.58 -1.18
CA ILE A 112 10.40 1.61 -1.42
C ILE A 112 10.59 2.69 -0.37
N PRO A 113 10.83 3.96 -0.73
CA PRO A 113 11.23 4.99 0.24
C PRO A 113 10.24 5.23 1.39
N ALA A 114 8.97 4.88 1.20
CA ALA A 114 7.89 5.11 2.15
C ALA A 114 7.42 3.85 2.90
N LEU A 115 7.99 2.66 2.61
CA LEU A 115 7.62 1.36 3.19
C LEU A 115 8.70 0.85 4.14
#